data_AF-Q2U1Y7-F1
#
_entry.id   AF-Q2U1Y7-F1
#
_cell.length_a   1.000
_cell.length_b   1.000
_cell.length_c   1.000
_cell.angle_alpha   90.00
_cell.angle_beta   90.00
_cell.angle_gamma   90.00
#
_symmetry.space_group_name_H-M   'P 1'
#
loop_
_entity.id
_entity.type
_entity.pdbx_description
1 polymer ?
#
loop_
_entity_poly.entity_id
_entity_poly.type
_entity_poly.pdbx_seq_one_letter_code
_entity_poly.pdbx_strand_id
1 'polypeptide(L)'
;MSWYTPTKFYYHITSLTMWQLNPTRELYMQLPMRYRPSALQLSESYPPIIDWCPFPSIRDRLIMLHAANSNIDQIICDIATAYVIETDISTIIQFDRPTLGYIRVWDLIQAMDERVDSLYSDPHESFANNHLVAQQAEMSSTEQETDFHDVTLPAPSMEALFQTKKYARLAFKELRMDDGVARFKLDPLLFEKYPELYEPGDTIIATGLAVRSAHLTSIPTPRAVEQSTLSIYNHFADWSFNMISSSSSMHS
;
A
#
# COMPACT_ATOMS: atom_id res chain seq x y z
N MET A 1 6.98 3.17 7.12
CA MET A 1 5.74 3.05 6.30
C MET A 1 4.91 1.90 6.86
N SER A 2 4.04 2.19 7.84
CA SER A 2 3.39 1.19 8.70
C SER A 2 2.33 0.33 7.98
N TRP A 3 1.75 0.79 6.86
CA TRP A 3 0.53 0.19 6.29
C TRP A 3 0.71 -1.12 5.51
N TYR A 4 1.89 -1.36 4.94
CA TYR A 4 2.17 -2.57 4.15
C TYR A 4 2.11 -3.85 4.99
N THR A 5 2.51 -3.77 6.27
CA THR A 5 2.57 -4.92 7.17
C THR A 5 1.18 -5.40 7.60
N PRO A 6 0.30 -4.55 8.16
CA PRO A 6 -1.06 -4.96 8.53
C PRO A 6 -1.88 -5.46 7.35
N THR A 7 -1.71 -4.87 6.16
CA THR A 7 -2.46 -5.27 4.94
C THR A 7 -1.84 -6.45 4.21
N LYS A 8 -0.68 -6.94 4.67
CA LYS A 8 0.10 -7.99 4.00
C LYS A 8 0.43 -7.68 2.53
N PHE A 9 0.38 -6.40 2.15
CA PHE A 9 0.57 -5.94 0.77
C PHE A 9 1.97 -6.25 0.24
N TYR A 10 2.96 -6.36 1.14
CA TYR A 10 4.35 -6.69 0.81
C TYR A 10 4.48 -8.06 0.11
N TYR A 11 3.61 -9.05 0.36
CA TYR A 11 3.68 -10.33 -0.36
C TYR A 11 3.54 -10.14 -1.86
N HIS A 12 2.62 -9.27 -2.28
CA HIS A 12 2.38 -9.02 -3.70
C HIS A 12 3.52 -8.25 -4.35
N ILE A 13 4.03 -7.22 -3.68
CA ILE A 13 5.14 -6.41 -4.20
C ILE A 13 6.44 -7.21 -4.26
N THR A 14 6.69 -8.10 -3.29
CA THR A 14 7.84 -9.00 -3.33
C THR A 14 7.78 -9.92 -4.55
N SER A 15 6.65 -10.60 -4.81
CA SER A 15 6.48 -11.46 -5.99
C SER A 15 6.65 -10.68 -7.30
N LEU A 16 6.07 -9.47 -7.39
CA LEU A 16 6.23 -8.59 -8.53
C LEU A 16 7.69 -8.21 -8.76
N THR A 17 8.38 -7.77 -7.71
CA THR A 17 9.78 -7.32 -7.77
C THR A 17 10.69 -8.47 -8.18
N MET A 18 10.48 -9.68 -7.64
CA MET A 18 11.24 -10.86 -8.04
C MET A 18 11.10 -11.16 -9.54
N TRP A 19 9.88 -11.08 -10.08
CA TRP A 19 9.65 -11.27 -11.52
C TRP A 19 10.27 -10.16 -12.36
N GLN A 20 10.18 -8.89 -11.94
CA GLN A 20 10.80 -7.76 -12.65
C GLN A 20 12.33 -7.87 -12.70
N LEU A 21 12.97 -8.38 -11.64
CA LEU A 21 14.42 -8.58 -11.58
C LEU A 21 14.89 -9.80 -12.38
N ASN A 22 14.09 -10.87 -12.44
CA ASN A 22 14.41 -12.08 -13.18
C ASN A 22 13.14 -12.63 -13.87
N PRO A 23 12.80 -12.14 -15.08
CA PRO A 23 11.54 -12.46 -15.73
C PRO A 23 11.57 -13.89 -16.29
N THR A 24 11.17 -14.86 -15.47
CA THR A 24 10.98 -16.27 -15.87
C THR A 24 9.50 -16.63 -15.97
N ARG A 25 9.20 -17.71 -16.70
CA ARG A 25 7.83 -18.23 -16.81
C ARG A 25 7.30 -18.68 -15.45
N GLU A 26 8.17 -19.27 -14.63
CA GLU A 26 7.84 -19.78 -13.30
C GLU A 26 7.43 -18.64 -12.38
N LEU A 27 8.20 -17.55 -12.34
CA LEU A 27 7.88 -16.37 -11.53
C LEU A 27 6.64 -15.65 -12.05
N TYR A 28 6.47 -15.58 -13.37
CA TYR A 28 5.24 -15.03 -13.97
C TYR A 28 3.99 -15.80 -13.54
N MET A 29 4.03 -17.13 -13.51
CA MET A 29 2.89 -17.97 -13.10
C MET A 29 2.51 -17.74 -11.63
N GLN A 30 3.46 -17.32 -10.79
CA GLN A 30 3.25 -17.01 -9.37
C GLN A 30 2.66 -15.61 -9.14
N LEU A 31 2.63 -14.74 -10.16
CA LEU A 31 2.06 -13.40 -10.00
C LEU A 31 0.55 -13.47 -9.70
N PRO A 32 0.08 -12.75 -8.67
CA PRO A 32 -1.34 -12.56 -8.43
C PRO A 32 -2.01 -11.98 -9.68
N MET A 33 -3.27 -12.36 -9.94
CA MET A 33 -3.99 -11.94 -11.16
C MET A 33 -3.97 -10.42 -11.38
N ARG A 34 -4.11 -9.64 -10.31
CA ARG A 34 -4.10 -8.17 -10.34
C ARG A 34 -2.74 -7.55 -10.70
N TYR A 35 -1.65 -8.30 -10.56
CA TYR A 35 -0.30 -7.81 -10.85
C TYR A 35 0.28 -8.37 -12.14
N ARG A 36 -0.38 -9.32 -12.80
CA ARG A 36 0.06 -9.82 -14.11
C ARG A 36 0.15 -8.66 -15.11
N PRO A 37 1.26 -8.50 -15.83
CA PRO A 37 1.44 -7.39 -16.76
C PRO A 37 0.44 -7.48 -17.91
N SER A 38 -0.06 -6.34 -18.36
CA SER A 38 -0.83 -6.20 -19.60
C SER A 38 0.09 -6.34 -20.82
N ALA A 39 -0.50 -6.42 -22.02
CA ALA A 39 0.28 -6.39 -23.25
C ALA A 39 1.08 -5.09 -23.40
N LEU A 40 0.50 -3.95 -22.98
CA LEU A 40 1.15 -2.65 -23.03
C LEU A 40 2.39 -2.60 -22.11
N GLN A 41 2.26 -3.17 -20.89
CA GLN A 41 3.38 -3.29 -19.96
C GLN A 41 4.53 -4.15 -20.50
N LEU A 42 4.24 -5.10 -21.39
CA LEU A 42 5.27 -5.94 -22.02
C LEU A 42 5.90 -5.30 -23.27
N SER A 43 5.26 -4.28 -23.85
CA SER A 43 5.73 -3.65 -25.10
C SER A 43 6.38 -2.28 -24.90
N GLU A 44 6.05 -1.56 -23.84
CA GLU A 44 6.48 -0.17 -23.62
C GLU A 44 7.55 -0.04 -22.53
N SER A 45 8.33 1.03 -22.61
CA SER A 45 9.22 1.46 -21.52
C SER A 45 8.51 2.51 -20.66
N TYR A 46 8.45 2.27 -19.35
CA TYR A 46 7.76 3.14 -18.40
C TYR A 46 8.36 3.00 -16.98
N PRO A 47 8.06 3.92 -16.05
CA PRO A 47 8.53 3.83 -14.67
C PRO A 47 7.99 2.58 -13.93
N PRO A 48 8.84 1.69 -13.40
CA PRO A 48 8.39 0.44 -12.74
C PRO A 48 7.47 0.65 -11.53
N ILE A 49 7.46 1.85 -10.93
CA ILE A 49 6.55 2.21 -9.83
C ILE A 49 5.08 2.12 -10.24
N ILE A 50 4.76 2.25 -11.52
CA ILE A 50 3.40 2.05 -12.06
C ILE A 50 2.90 0.63 -11.77
N ASP A 51 3.78 -0.37 -11.78
CA ASP A 51 3.40 -1.77 -11.58
C ASP A 51 2.92 -2.07 -10.16
N TRP A 52 3.15 -1.16 -9.21
CA TRP A 52 2.69 -1.29 -7.83
C TRP A 52 1.18 -1.02 -7.68
N CYS A 53 0.54 -0.51 -8.73
CA CYS A 53 -0.92 -0.39 -8.82
C CYS A 53 -1.54 -1.76 -9.20
N PRO A 54 -2.45 -2.33 -8.39
CA PRO A 54 -3.05 -3.65 -8.64
C PRO A 54 -4.21 -3.61 -9.66
N PHE A 55 -4.41 -2.49 -10.36
CA PHE A 55 -5.51 -2.29 -11.28
C PHE A 55 -4.96 -2.18 -12.71
N PRO A 56 -5.10 -3.23 -13.56
CA PRO A 56 -4.53 -3.23 -14.90
C PRO A 56 -4.97 -2.06 -15.77
N SER A 57 -6.24 -1.68 -15.73
CA SER A 57 -6.80 -0.51 -16.45
C SER A 57 -6.11 0.79 -16.05
N ILE A 58 -5.91 1.00 -14.75
CA ILE A 58 -5.22 2.19 -14.22
C ILE A 58 -3.75 2.18 -14.64
N ARG A 59 -3.06 1.03 -14.60
CA ARG A 59 -1.67 0.93 -15.05
C ARG A 59 -1.53 1.31 -16.52
N ASP A 60 -2.40 0.77 -17.38
CA ASP A 60 -2.34 1.08 -18.81
C ASP A 60 -2.56 2.57 -19.06
N ARG A 61 -3.51 3.21 -18.36
CA ARG A 61 -3.73 4.66 -18.41
C ARG A 61 -2.52 5.45 -17.91
N LEU A 62 -1.89 5.04 -16.81
CA LEU A 62 -0.68 5.66 -16.29
C LEU A 62 0.48 5.56 -17.29
N ILE A 63 0.65 4.44 -17.97
CA ILE A 63 1.68 4.27 -19.01
C ILE A 63 1.40 5.21 -20.18
N MET A 64 0.16 5.25 -20.66
CA MET A 64 -0.21 6.07 -21.82
C MET A 64 -0.14 7.58 -21.55
N LEU A 65 -0.43 8.02 -20.32
CA LEU A 65 -0.67 9.44 -20.02
C LEU A 65 0.36 10.05 -19.05
N HIS A 66 1.01 9.24 -18.21
CA HIS A 66 1.86 9.72 -17.11
C HIS A 66 3.26 9.08 -17.05
N ALA A 67 3.67 8.23 -18.00
CA ALA A 67 4.99 7.58 -17.95
C ALA A 67 6.16 8.57 -17.90
N ALA A 68 6.01 9.77 -18.49
CA ALA A 68 7.02 10.84 -18.44
C ALA A 68 6.72 11.92 -17.37
N ASN A 69 5.76 11.70 -16.48
CA ASN A 69 5.34 12.68 -15.48
C ASN A 69 6.30 12.67 -14.28
N SER A 70 6.93 13.82 -14.00
CA SER A 70 7.86 13.96 -12.87
C SER A 70 7.22 13.79 -11.50
N ASN A 71 5.89 13.84 -11.41
CA ASN A 71 5.12 13.65 -10.19
C ASN A 71 4.49 12.25 -10.09
N ILE A 72 4.96 11.27 -10.89
CA ILE A 72 4.36 9.92 -10.93
C ILE A 72 4.30 9.26 -9.54
N ASP A 73 5.32 9.46 -8.70
CA ASP A 73 5.32 8.91 -7.33
C ASP A 73 4.15 9.44 -6.49
N GLN A 74 3.82 10.73 -6.63
CA GLN A 74 2.68 11.35 -5.94
C GLN A 74 1.36 10.73 -6.42
N ILE A 75 1.21 10.51 -7.73
CA ILE A 75 0.01 9.89 -8.30
C ILE A 75 -0.16 8.48 -7.76
N ILE A 76 0.92 7.69 -7.70
CA ILE A 76 0.90 6.34 -7.13
C ILE A 76 0.55 6.35 -5.64
N CYS A 77 1.10 7.29 -4.86
CA CYS A 77 0.73 7.47 -3.45
C CYS A 77 -0.74 7.87 -3.27
N ASP A 78 -1.28 8.72 -4.14
CA ASP A 78 -2.68 9.12 -4.12
C ASP A 78 -3.61 7.94 -4.45
N ILE A 79 -3.25 7.14 -5.45
CA ILE A 79 -3.96 5.89 -5.81
C ILE A 79 -3.97 4.94 -4.61
N ALA A 80 -2.82 4.70 -3.99
CA ALA A 80 -2.73 3.83 -2.82
C ALA A 80 -3.52 4.37 -1.61
N THR A 81 -3.55 5.69 -1.44
CA THR A 81 -4.37 6.35 -0.42
C THR A 81 -5.86 6.17 -0.68
N ALA A 82 -6.27 6.06 -1.95
CA ALA A 82 -7.64 5.88 -2.38
C ALA A 82 -8.14 4.41 -2.32
N TYR A 83 -7.31 3.46 -1.87
CA TYR A 83 -7.76 2.08 -1.69
C TYR A 83 -8.85 2.00 -0.61
N VAL A 84 -9.97 1.38 -0.97
CA VAL A 84 -11.16 1.21 -0.11
C VAL A 84 -11.64 -0.23 -0.10
N ILE A 85 -12.37 -0.58 0.94
CA ILE A 85 -13.24 -1.77 0.98
C ILE A 85 -14.69 -1.30 0.84
N GLU A 86 -15.39 -1.83 -0.17
CA GLU A 86 -16.84 -1.69 -0.32
C GLU A 86 -17.53 -2.86 0.38
N THR A 87 -18.50 -2.58 1.26
CA THR A 87 -19.21 -3.57 2.07
C THR A 87 -20.55 -3.02 2.58
N ASP A 88 -21.33 -3.86 3.25
CA ASP A 88 -22.35 -3.37 4.17
C ASP A 88 -21.67 -2.71 5.40
N ILE A 89 -21.72 -1.39 5.50
CA ILE A 89 -21.08 -0.63 6.57
C ILE A 89 -21.85 -0.70 7.90
N SER A 90 -23.06 -1.27 7.90
CA SER A 90 -23.82 -1.52 9.14
C SER A 90 -23.18 -2.59 10.02
N THR A 91 -22.26 -3.40 9.48
CA THR A 91 -21.46 -4.37 10.25
C THR A 91 -20.38 -3.71 11.10
N ILE A 92 -19.95 -2.49 10.73
CA ILE A 92 -18.85 -1.78 11.40
C ILE A 92 -19.30 -0.49 12.11
N ILE A 93 -20.41 0.11 11.71
CA ILE A 93 -21.00 1.33 12.31
C ILE A 93 -22.49 1.11 12.51
N GLN A 94 -23.03 1.63 13.61
CA GLN A 94 -24.43 1.45 13.96
C GLN A 94 -25.32 2.23 12.98
N PHE A 95 -26.15 1.50 12.25
CA PHE A 95 -27.19 2.02 11.35
C PHE A 95 -28.50 1.27 11.60
N ASP A 96 -29.63 1.92 11.35
CA ASP A 96 -30.96 1.31 11.53
C ASP A 96 -31.25 0.18 10.52
N ARG A 97 -30.48 0.12 9.41
CA ARG A 97 -30.65 -0.85 8.33
C ARG A 97 -29.32 -1.18 7.65
N PRO A 98 -29.21 -2.35 7.00
CA PRO A 98 -28.13 -2.66 6.08
C PRO A 98 -27.88 -1.51 5.10
N THR A 99 -26.64 -1.05 5.03
CA THR A 99 -26.27 0.14 4.26
C THR A 99 -25.00 -0.17 3.48
N LEU A 100 -25.09 -0.19 2.15
CA LEU A 100 -23.91 -0.32 1.31
C LEU A 100 -23.06 0.95 1.40
N GLY A 101 -21.77 0.78 1.62
CA GLY A 101 -20.82 1.88 1.65
C GLY A 101 -19.40 1.40 1.49
N TYR A 102 -18.47 2.31 1.71
CA TYR A 102 -17.05 2.03 1.60
C TYR A 102 -16.22 2.83 2.58
N ILE A 103 -15.04 2.30 2.92
CA ILE A 103 -14.11 2.90 3.87
C ILE A 103 -12.68 2.80 3.34
N ARG A 104 -11.90 3.87 3.47
CA ARG A 104 -10.49 3.88 3.05
C ARG A 104 -9.66 3.02 3.99
N VAL A 105 -8.83 2.16 3.41
CA VAL A 105 -7.89 1.29 4.14
C VAL A 105 -6.90 2.14 4.93
N TRP A 106 -6.41 3.22 4.31
CA TRP A 106 -5.49 4.16 4.93
C TRP A 106 -6.05 4.80 6.21
N ASP A 107 -7.32 5.22 6.20
CA ASP A 107 -7.93 5.90 7.35
C ASP A 107 -8.04 4.98 8.57
N LEU A 108 -8.38 3.71 8.36
CA LEU A 108 -8.39 2.73 9.45
C LEU A 108 -7.00 2.44 9.97
N ILE A 109 -5.99 2.34 9.10
CA ILE A 109 -4.61 2.12 9.52
C ILE A 109 -4.11 3.27 10.39
N GLN A 110 -4.39 4.52 9.99
CA GLN A 110 -4.05 5.69 10.80
C GLN A 110 -4.79 5.72 12.14
N ALA A 111 -6.05 5.27 12.18
CA ALA A 111 -6.81 5.17 13.42
C ALA A 111 -6.32 4.04 14.36
N MET A 112 -5.70 2.99 13.81
CA MET A 112 -5.09 1.89 14.59
C MET A 112 -3.71 2.24 15.14
N ASP A 113 -2.99 3.13 14.48
CA ASP A 113 -1.61 3.49 14.84
C ASP A 113 -1.58 4.31 16.13
N GLU A 114 -0.46 4.23 16.85
CA GLU A 114 -0.25 5.10 17.99
C GLU A 114 -0.03 6.52 17.47
N ARG A 115 -1.02 7.40 17.66
CA ARG A 115 -0.72 8.83 17.67
C ARG A 115 0.33 9.03 18.75
N VAL A 116 1.58 9.13 18.35
CA VAL A 116 2.62 9.71 19.19
C VAL A 116 2.19 11.16 19.32
N ASP A 117 1.49 11.47 20.41
CA ASP A 117 1.29 12.85 20.81
C ASP A 117 2.69 13.45 20.96
N SER A 118 3.07 14.20 19.94
CA SER A 118 4.38 14.82 19.78
C SER A 118 4.50 15.96 20.78
N LEU A 119 4.81 15.59 22.01
CA LEU A 119 5.56 16.43 22.92
C LEU A 119 6.98 15.88 22.92
N TYR A 120 7.94 16.79 22.69
CA TYR A 120 9.39 16.58 22.58
C TYR A 120 9.92 16.26 21.19
N SER A 121 10.15 17.35 20.46
CA SER A 121 11.17 17.48 19.43
C SER A 121 12.55 17.13 20.01
N ASP A 122 13.27 16.21 19.37
CA ASP A 122 14.73 16.31 19.26
C ASP A 122 15.19 15.69 17.92
N PRO A 123 15.82 16.45 17.00
CA PRO A 123 16.08 16.01 15.62
C PRO A 123 17.47 15.37 15.44
N HIS A 124 17.92 14.55 16.38
CA HIS A 124 19.19 13.83 16.27
C HIS A 124 19.09 12.47 16.97
N GLU A 125 18.56 11.48 16.25
CA GLU A 125 18.95 10.05 16.32
C GLU A 125 17.83 9.20 15.72
N SER A 126 18.10 8.56 14.56
CA SER A 126 17.71 7.17 14.28
C SER A 126 17.96 6.84 12.81
N PHE A 127 19.21 6.51 12.49
CA PHE A 127 19.58 5.79 11.27
C PHE A 127 19.90 4.31 11.55
N ALA A 128 19.49 3.76 12.69
CA ALA A 128 19.96 2.44 13.12
C ALA A 128 18.90 1.41 13.55
N ASN A 129 17.60 1.73 13.59
CA ASN A 129 16.59 0.82 14.17
C ASN A 129 15.61 0.18 13.17
N ASN A 130 16.01 -0.03 11.92
CA ASN A 130 15.18 -0.78 10.96
C ASN A 130 15.39 -2.30 11.01
N HIS A 131 16.30 -2.82 11.84
CA HIS A 131 16.65 -4.25 11.85
C HIS A 131 16.07 -5.07 13.02
N LEU A 132 15.40 -4.42 13.99
CA LEU A 132 14.78 -5.12 15.14
C LEU A 132 13.27 -5.37 14.96
N VAL A 133 12.61 -4.64 14.06
CA VAL A 133 11.15 -4.77 13.84
C VAL A 133 10.82 -6.01 12.98
N ALA A 134 11.73 -6.43 12.09
CA ALA A 134 11.51 -7.57 11.21
C ALA A 134 11.70 -8.94 11.90
N GLN A 135 12.56 -9.03 12.92
CA GLN A 135 12.83 -10.31 13.62
C GLN A 135 11.89 -10.61 14.80
N GLN A 136 11.10 -9.63 15.26
CA GLN A 136 10.06 -9.88 16.26
C GLN A 136 8.73 -10.38 15.66
N ALA A 137 8.57 -10.32 14.33
CA ALA A 137 7.36 -10.77 13.65
C ALA A 137 7.31 -12.30 13.39
N GLU A 138 8.43 -13.02 13.49
CA GLU A 138 8.47 -14.47 13.24
C GLU A 138 8.60 -15.32 14.53
N MET A 139 8.55 -14.71 15.71
CA MET A 139 8.61 -15.45 16.98
C MET A 139 7.73 -14.83 18.06
N SER A 140 6.42 -14.78 17.80
CA SER A 140 5.37 -14.69 18.83
C SER A 140 4.06 -15.24 18.27
N SER A 141 4.00 -16.57 18.14
CA SER A 141 2.76 -17.34 18.05
C SER A 141 2.06 -17.47 19.42
N THR A 142 2.25 -16.49 20.30
CA THR A 142 1.53 -16.33 21.56
C THR A 142 1.10 -14.87 21.63
N GLU A 143 0.09 -14.51 20.84
CA GLU A 143 -0.70 -13.33 21.16
C GLU A 143 -1.23 -13.55 22.58
N GLN A 144 -0.68 -12.80 23.53
CA GLN A 144 -1.29 -12.64 24.84
C GLN A 144 -2.70 -12.12 24.60
N GLU A 145 -3.68 -13.01 24.75
CA GLU A 145 -5.07 -12.70 25.06
C GLU A 145 -5.12 -11.95 26.40
N THR A 146 -4.66 -10.70 26.41
CA THR A 146 -4.84 -9.79 27.54
C THR A 146 -5.98 -8.84 27.22
N ASP A 147 -7.18 -9.27 27.62
CA ASP A 147 -8.32 -8.43 27.97
C ASP A 147 -8.94 -7.58 26.83
N PHE A 148 -9.52 -8.25 25.83
CA PHE A 148 -10.30 -7.65 24.73
C PHE A 148 -11.75 -7.26 25.12
N HIS A 149 -12.08 -7.06 26.41
CA HIS A 149 -13.47 -7.19 26.85
C HIS A 149 -14.41 -5.96 26.76
N ASP A 150 -13.98 -4.79 26.29
CA ASP A 150 -14.78 -3.56 26.55
C ASP A 150 -15.52 -2.93 25.35
N VAL A 151 -15.26 -3.33 24.09
CA VAL A 151 -16.00 -2.80 22.93
C VAL A 151 -16.20 -3.85 21.85
N THR A 152 -17.39 -3.85 21.22
CA THR A 152 -17.77 -4.75 20.11
C THR A 152 -18.33 -3.95 18.95
N LEU A 153 -18.12 -4.39 17.72
CA LEU A 153 -18.81 -3.82 16.56
C LEU A 153 -20.32 -4.13 16.60
N PRO A 154 -21.17 -3.29 15.99
CA PRO A 154 -20.82 -2.06 15.28
C PRO A 154 -20.44 -0.89 16.21
N ALA A 155 -19.57 0.00 15.76
CA ALA A 155 -19.24 1.24 16.49
C ALA A 155 -20.46 2.18 16.54
N PRO A 156 -20.69 2.92 17.63
CA PRO A 156 -21.89 3.75 17.79
C PRO A 156 -21.97 4.92 16.79
N SER A 157 -20.83 5.34 16.23
CA SER A 157 -20.77 6.38 15.19
C SER A 157 -19.51 6.27 14.34
N MET A 158 -19.44 7.03 13.23
CA MET A 158 -18.22 7.14 12.42
C MET A 158 -17.06 7.74 13.21
N GLU A 159 -17.34 8.73 14.07
CA GLU A 159 -16.33 9.35 14.92
C GLU A 159 -15.73 8.33 15.88
N ALA A 160 -16.58 7.51 16.53
CA ALA A 160 -16.12 6.46 17.43
C ALA A 160 -15.22 5.44 16.71
N LEU A 161 -15.58 5.08 15.47
CA LEU A 161 -14.79 4.16 14.64
C LEU A 161 -13.34 4.65 14.43
N PHE A 162 -13.15 5.94 14.11
CA PHE A 162 -11.83 6.51 13.80
C PHE A 162 -11.08 7.08 15.01
N GLN A 163 -11.78 7.41 16.10
CA GLN A 163 -11.15 7.96 17.32
C GLN A 163 -10.82 6.88 18.35
N THR A 164 -11.45 5.70 18.27
CA THR A 164 -11.19 4.58 19.18
C THR A 164 -10.39 3.49 18.49
N LYS A 165 -9.12 3.33 18.88
CA LYS A 165 -8.20 2.32 18.30
C LYS A 165 -8.80 0.92 18.25
N LYS A 166 -9.53 0.53 19.31
CA LYS A 166 -10.17 -0.80 19.40
C LYS A 166 -11.23 -0.99 18.30
N TYR A 167 -12.10 0.00 18.05
CA TYR A 167 -13.06 -0.07 16.95
C TYR A 167 -12.37 -0.15 15.59
N ALA A 168 -11.32 0.65 15.37
CA ALA A 168 -10.56 0.60 14.13
C ALA A 168 -9.94 -0.79 13.87
N ARG A 169 -9.35 -1.43 14.90
CA ARG A 169 -8.79 -2.79 14.81
C ARG A 169 -9.84 -3.86 14.55
N LEU A 170 -10.98 -3.78 15.24
CA LEU A 170 -12.10 -4.69 15.01
C LEU A 170 -12.64 -4.55 13.59
N ALA A 171 -12.82 -3.31 13.11
CA ALA A 171 -13.29 -3.07 11.74
C ALA A 171 -12.27 -3.53 10.69
N PHE A 172 -10.98 -3.30 10.91
CA PHE A 172 -9.93 -3.81 10.01
C PHE A 172 -10.01 -5.34 9.84
N LYS A 173 -10.21 -6.06 10.95
CA LYS A 173 -10.39 -7.52 10.96
C LYS A 173 -11.70 -7.96 10.31
N GLU A 174 -12.82 -7.32 10.67
CA GLU A 174 -14.15 -7.62 10.11
C GLU A 174 -14.17 -7.43 8.58
N LEU A 175 -13.51 -6.39 8.08
CA LEU A 175 -13.42 -6.08 6.66
C LEU A 175 -12.38 -6.93 5.92
N ARG A 176 -11.61 -7.74 6.66
CA ARG A 176 -10.53 -8.61 6.16
C ARG A 176 -9.55 -7.83 5.29
N MET A 177 -9.11 -6.67 5.77
CA MET A 177 -8.20 -5.78 5.04
C MET A 177 -6.80 -6.38 4.84
N ASP A 178 -6.49 -7.50 5.50
CA ASP A 178 -5.26 -8.28 5.36
C ASP A 178 -5.36 -9.43 4.34
N ASP A 179 -6.54 -9.69 3.75
CA ASP A 179 -6.69 -10.67 2.65
C ASP A 179 -6.01 -10.24 1.33
N GLY A 180 -5.49 -9.02 1.29
CA GLY A 180 -4.75 -8.47 0.16
C GLY A 180 -5.61 -7.73 -0.87
N VAL A 181 -4.94 -7.31 -1.94
CA VAL A 181 -5.48 -6.35 -2.92
C VAL A 181 -6.70 -6.82 -3.71
N ALA A 182 -7.01 -8.12 -3.64
CA ALA A 182 -8.13 -8.72 -4.34
C ALA A 182 -9.49 -8.16 -3.89
N ARG A 183 -9.57 -7.57 -2.69
CA ARG A 183 -10.79 -6.95 -2.16
C ARG A 183 -10.85 -5.44 -2.38
N PHE A 184 -9.74 -4.82 -2.76
CA PHE A 184 -9.65 -3.37 -2.86
C PHE A 184 -10.39 -2.85 -4.08
N LYS A 185 -11.08 -1.75 -3.85
CA LYS A 185 -11.64 -0.82 -4.83
C LYS A 185 -11.00 0.55 -4.66
N LEU A 186 -11.39 1.51 -5.50
CA LEU A 186 -10.93 2.89 -5.49
C LEU A 186 -12.05 3.82 -5.02
N ASP A 187 -11.69 4.78 -4.16
CA ASP A 187 -12.56 5.90 -3.80
C ASP A 187 -12.87 6.74 -5.06
N PRO A 188 -14.15 7.00 -5.38
CA PRO A 188 -14.55 7.85 -6.50
C PRO A 188 -13.83 9.20 -6.57
N LEU A 189 -13.47 9.80 -5.42
CA LEU A 189 -12.77 11.09 -5.40
C LEU A 189 -11.39 11.06 -6.06
N LEU A 190 -10.78 9.89 -6.22
CA LEU A 190 -9.54 9.76 -6.99
C LEU A 190 -9.74 10.28 -8.42
N PHE A 191 -10.88 9.99 -9.03
CA PHE A 191 -11.21 10.36 -10.41
C PHE A 191 -11.72 11.79 -10.55
N GLU A 192 -12.07 12.47 -9.46
CA GLU A 192 -12.23 13.92 -9.47
C GLU A 192 -10.86 14.62 -9.59
N LYS A 193 -9.83 14.03 -8.97
CA LYS A 193 -8.46 14.54 -9.03
C LYS A 193 -7.73 14.16 -10.32
N TYR A 194 -7.94 12.93 -10.80
CA TYR A 194 -7.32 12.34 -11.99
C TYR A 194 -8.38 11.76 -12.92
N PRO A 195 -9.23 12.59 -13.55
CA PRO A 195 -10.33 12.13 -14.40
C PRO A 195 -9.86 11.30 -15.60
N GLU A 196 -8.64 11.53 -16.09
CA GLU A 196 -8.02 10.82 -17.19
C GLU A 196 -7.70 9.35 -16.90
N LEU A 197 -7.67 8.96 -15.62
CA LEU A 197 -7.49 7.58 -15.18
C LEU A 197 -8.79 6.78 -15.15
N TYR A 198 -9.94 7.42 -15.34
CA TYR A 198 -11.24 6.75 -15.36
C TYR A 198 -11.42 5.92 -16.64
N GLU A 199 -11.75 4.64 -16.47
CA GLU A 199 -12.15 3.75 -17.56
C GLU A 199 -13.65 3.40 -17.42
N PRO A 200 -14.49 3.76 -18.41
CA PRO A 200 -15.90 3.40 -18.39
C PRO A 200 -16.14 1.89 -18.32
N GLY A 201 -17.05 1.47 -17.45
CA GLY A 201 -17.43 0.06 -17.30
C GLY A 201 -16.53 -0.76 -16.38
N ASP A 202 -15.48 -0.15 -15.81
CA ASP A 202 -14.66 -0.84 -14.81
C ASP A 202 -15.38 -0.93 -13.45
N THR A 203 -15.24 -2.08 -12.79
CA THR A 203 -15.93 -2.38 -11.51
C THR A 203 -15.08 -2.07 -10.28
N ILE A 204 -13.92 -1.44 -10.51
CA ILE A 204 -12.93 -1.12 -9.49
C ILE A 204 -13.31 0.08 -8.63
N ILE A 205 -14.33 0.85 -9.02
CA ILE A 205 -14.77 2.05 -8.28
C ILE A 205 -15.80 1.64 -7.24
N ALA A 206 -15.62 2.12 -6.00
CA ALA A 206 -16.55 1.85 -4.93
C ALA A 206 -17.84 2.70 -5.05
N THR A 207 -18.91 2.17 -4.49
CA THR A 207 -20.26 2.74 -4.52
C THR A 207 -20.89 2.72 -3.13
N GLY A 208 -21.90 3.56 -2.91
CA GLY A 208 -22.61 3.67 -1.63
C GLY A 208 -22.07 4.80 -0.74
N LEU A 209 -22.39 4.72 0.55
CA LEU A 209 -22.03 5.76 1.52
C LEU A 209 -20.53 5.74 1.85
N ALA A 210 -19.85 6.87 1.69
CA ALA A 210 -18.45 7.02 2.07
C ALA A 210 -18.32 7.18 3.59
N VAL A 211 -17.62 6.23 4.24
CA VAL A 211 -17.26 6.31 5.66
C VAL A 211 -15.89 6.96 5.78
N ARG A 212 -15.82 8.10 6.46
CA ARG A 212 -14.62 8.96 6.46
C ARG A 212 -14.28 9.49 7.84
N SER A 213 -12.97 9.62 8.07
CA SER A 213 -12.45 10.38 9.20
C SER A 213 -12.65 11.88 8.96
N ALA A 214 -12.87 12.64 10.04
CA ALA A 214 -12.87 14.10 10.00
C ALA A 214 -11.50 14.69 9.56
N HIS A 215 -10.42 13.92 9.75
CA HIS A 215 -9.07 14.30 9.36
C HIS A 215 -8.55 13.33 8.31
N LEU A 216 -8.65 13.72 7.04
CA LEU A 216 -8.11 12.95 5.94
C LEU A 216 -6.62 13.21 5.82
N THR A 217 -5.85 12.14 5.81
CA THR A 217 -4.42 12.17 5.48
C THR A 217 -4.16 11.36 4.22
N SER A 218 -2.93 11.43 3.71
CA SER A 218 -2.45 10.65 2.58
C SER A 218 -1.16 9.92 2.92
N ILE A 219 -0.90 8.84 2.17
CA ILE A 219 0.40 8.19 2.17
C ILE A 219 1.45 9.24 1.78
N PRO A 220 2.52 9.43 2.57
CA PRO A 220 3.54 10.42 2.25
C PRO A 220 4.34 9.98 1.04
N THR A 221 4.61 10.92 0.14
CA THR A 221 5.45 10.66 -1.04
C THR A 221 6.90 10.49 -0.62
N PRO A 222 7.64 9.52 -1.20
CA PRO A 222 9.08 9.39 -0.96
C PRO A 222 9.79 10.72 -1.22
N ARG A 223 10.75 11.06 -0.35
CA ARG A 223 11.64 12.20 -0.58
C ARG A 223 12.70 11.81 -1.60
N ALA A 224 13.16 12.78 -2.38
CA ALA A 224 14.31 12.59 -3.24
C ALA A 224 15.51 12.08 -2.41
N VAL A 225 16.20 11.07 -2.94
CA VAL A 225 17.41 10.53 -2.32
C VAL A 225 18.47 11.62 -2.32
N GLU A 226 19.10 11.86 -1.17
CA GLU A 226 20.20 12.82 -1.08
C GLU A 226 21.38 12.40 -1.98
N GLN A 227 22.03 13.39 -2.59
CA GLN A 227 23.13 13.14 -3.54
C GLN A 227 24.28 12.34 -2.91
N SER A 228 24.55 12.55 -1.62
CA SER A 228 25.53 11.81 -0.82
C SER A 228 25.19 10.31 -0.79
N THR A 229 23.95 9.97 -0.45
CA THR A 229 23.42 8.61 -0.40
C THR A 229 23.45 7.94 -1.77
N LEU A 230 23.02 8.66 -2.82
CA LEU A 230 23.05 8.15 -4.19
C LEU A 230 24.49 7.82 -4.63
N SER A 231 25.46 8.65 -4.25
CA SER A 231 26.87 8.43 -4.57
C SER A 231 27.41 7.14 -3.96
N ILE A 232 26.98 6.79 -2.73
CA ILE A 232 27.34 5.53 -2.07
C ILE A 232 26.79 4.33 -2.84
N TYR A 233 25.50 4.37 -3.22
CA TYR A 233 24.88 3.28 -3.98
C TYR A 233 25.53 3.09 -5.35
N ASN A 234 25.82 4.18 -6.07
CA ASN A 234 26.52 4.12 -7.35
C ASN A 234 27.92 3.51 -7.20
N HIS A 235 28.68 3.95 -6.19
CA HIS A 235 30.01 3.40 -5.93
C HIS A 235 29.98 1.89 -5.65
N PHE A 236 29.01 1.45 -4.84
CA PHE A 236 28.83 0.02 -4.56
C PHE A 236 28.43 -0.76 -5.82
N ALA A 237 27.54 -0.23 -6.65
CA ALA A 237 27.11 -0.85 -7.90
C ALA A 237 28.29 -0.98 -8.89
N ASP A 238 29.08 0.08 -9.06
CA ASP A 238 30.27 0.09 -9.92
C ASP A 238 31.32 -0.92 -9.44
N TRP A 239 31.60 -0.94 -8.13
CA TRP A 239 32.52 -1.92 -7.53
C TRP A 239 32.04 -3.36 -7.75
N SER A 240 30.75 -3.63 -7.49
CA SER A 240 30.15 -4.95 -7.66
C SER A 240 30.25 -5.43 -9.10
N PHE A 241 29.90 -4.55 -10.05
CA PHE A 241 30.00 -4.84 -11.48
C PHE A 241 31.44 -5.18 -11.87
N ASN A 242 32.40 -4.33 -11.49
CA ASN A 242 33.82 -4.52 -11.78
C ASN A 242 34.34 -5.87 -11.27
N MET A 243 33.99 -6.25 -10.04
CA MET A 243 34.37 -7.54 -9.45
C MET A 243 33.84 -8.75 -10.23
N ILE A 244 32.60 -8.68 -10.73
CA ILE A 244 31.97 -9.75 -11.52
C ILE A 244 32.63 -9.87 -12.90
N SER A 245 32.90 -8.73 -13.56
CA SER A 245 33.59 -8.72 -14.86
C SER A 245 35.05 -9.18 -14.75
N SER A 246 35.72 -8.89 -13.62
CA SER A 246 37.10 -9.31 -13.36
C SER A 246 37.22 -10.83 -13.15
N SER A 247 36.28 -11.43 -12.41
CA SER A 247 36.27 -12.87 -12.15
C SER A 247 35.91 -13.69 -13.39
N SER A 248 35.05 -13.16 -14.26
CA SER A 248 34.70 -13.78 -15.56
C SER A 248 35.89 -13.82 -16.53
N SER A 249 36.84 -12.89 -16.40
CA SER A 249 38.05 -12.81 -17.26
C SER A 249 39.20 -13.73 -16.83
N MET A 250 39.14 -14.34 -15.63
CA MET A 250 40.16 -15.27 -15.13
C MET A 250 39.85 -16.75 -15.41
N HIS A 251 38.68 -17.06 -16.00
CA HIS A 251 38.23 -18.41 -16.32
C HIS A 251 38.09 -18.69 -17.84
N SER A 252 38.64 -17.82 -18.70
CA SER A 252 38.84 -18.07 -20.15
C SER A 252 40.31 -18.32 -20.43
#